data_AF-A1ZNP1-F1
#
_entry.id   AF-A1ZNP1-F1
#
_cell.length_a   1.000
_cell.length_b   1.000
_cell.length_c   1.000
_cell.angle_alpha   90.00
_cell.angle_beta   90.00
_cell.angle_gamma   90.00
#
_symmetry.space_group_name_H-M   'P 1'
#
loop_
_entity.id
_entity.type
_entity.pdbx_description
1 polymer ?
#
loop_
_entity_poly.entity_id
_entity_poly.type
_entity_poly.pdbx_seq_one_letter_code
_entity_poly.pdbx_strand_id
1 'polypeptide(L)'
;MFAQAQNSIAKKTDVGIQKALETHPNAKRVLHSTFSISHWVLQLHKASTNEELRRHHLTVKEVVHQQHIVEALHSMLGGCPELEKLRIPLTNLRGVFKKHVITEVVTKKLTNQDNALFGDNTETIVRTKVTGTYKTIKEVRKNIRKMKRMLKL
;
A
#
# COMPACT_ATOMS: atom_id res chain seq x y z
N MET A 1 -5.22 7.99 -34.97
CA MET A 1 -4.62 9.13 -34.25
C MET A 1 -5.35 9.28 -32.91
N PHE A 2 -4.95 8.53 -31.88
CA PHE A 2 -5.63 8.54 -30.57
C PHE A 2 -4.60 8.57 -29.44
N ALA A 3 -4.89 9.36 -28.40
CA ALA A 3 -4.25 9.39 -27.08
C ALA A 3 -3.02 10.31 -26.81
N GLN A 4 -2.87 11.46 -27.46
CA GLN A 4 -1.86 12.45 -27.03
C GLN A 4 -2.31 13.38 -25.88
N ALA A 5 -3.58 13.36 -25.46
CA ALA A 5 -4.11 14.33 -24.49
C ALA A 5 -4.40 13.79 -23.06
N GLN A 6 -4.27 12.47 -22.79
CA GLN A 6 -4.55 11.91 -21.45
C GLN A 6 -3.36 11.99 -20.46
N ASN A 7 -2.16 12.34 -20.93
CA ASN A 7 -0.92 12.10 -20.17
C ASN A 7 -0.31 13.29 -19.43
N SER A 8 -0.84 14.52 -19.47
CA SER A 8 -0.09 15.65 -18.86
C SER A 8 -0.09 15.65 -17.32
N ILE A 9 -1.24 15.33 -16.69
CA ILE A 9 -1.36 15.38 -15.22
C ILE A 9 -0.71 14.16 -14.59
N ALA A 10 -1.04 12.95 -15.07
CA ALA A 10 -0.41 11.71 -14.61
C ALA A 10 1.12 11.76 -14.75
N LYS A 11 1.63 12.14 -15.93
CA LYS A 11 3.08 12.24 -16.18
C LYS A 11 3.73 13.33 -15.33
N LYS A 12 3.09 14.49 -15.16
CA LYS A 12 3.62 15.55 -14.29
C LYS A 12 3.70 15.08 -12.83
N THR A 13 2.68 14.38 -12.35
CA THR A 13 2.67 13.83 -10.99
C THR A 13 3.72 12.73 -10.82
N ASP A 14 3.87 11.83 -11.80
CA ASP A 14 4.90 10.79 -11.78
C ASP A 14 6.31 11.41 -11.71
N VAL A 15 6.59 12.42 -12.54
CA VAL A 15 7.88 13.14 -12.52
C VAL A 15 8.10 13.88 -11.19
N GLY A 16 7.06 14.52 -10.64
CA GLY A 16 7.14 15.19 -9.34
C GLY A 16 7.46 14.22 -8.20
N ILE A 17 6.85 13.03 -8.21
CA ILE A 17 7.14 11.98 -7.23
C ILE A 17 8.57 11.47 -7.39
N GLN A 18 9.03 11.21 -8.62
CA GLN A 18 10.40 10.76 -8.86
C GLN A 18 11.44 11.76 -8.32
N LYS A 19 11.22 13.06 -8.52
CA LYS A 19 12.08 14.10 -7.94
C LYS A 19 12.02 14.09 -6.41
N ALA A 20 10.83 13.97 -5.82
CA ALA A 20 10.68 13.90 -4.38
C ALA A 20 11.33 12.63 -3.77
N LEU A 21 11.47 11.53 -4.52
CA LEU A 21 12.18 10.35 -4.04
C LEU A 21 13.69 10.58 -3.85
N GLU A 22 14.27 11.60 -4.48
CA GLU A 22 15.68 11.97 -4.26
C GLU A 22 15.90 12.54 -2.85
N THR A 23 14.90 13.24 -2.30
CA THR A 23 14.95 13.87 -0.98
C THR A 23 14.35 13.01 0.14
N HIS A 24 13.69 11.89 -0.20
CA HIS A 24 13.04 10.97 0.74
C HIS A 24 13.63 9.54 0.68
N PRO A 25 14.77 9.27 1.36
CA PRO A 25 15.47 7.99 1.27
C PRO A 25 14.63 6.80 1.76
N ASN A 26 13.80 6.99 2.77
CA ASN A 26 12.91 5.95 3.28
C ASN A 26 11.81 5.57 2.27
N ALA A 27 11.21 6.56 1.60
CA ALA A 27 10.23 6.32 0.55
C ALA A 27 10.87 5.68 -0.69
N LYS A 28 12.10 6.08 -1.04
CA LYS A 28 12.88 5.50 -2.15
C LYS A 28 13.14 4.01 -1.99
N ARG A 29 13.38 3.52 -0.77
CA ARG A 29 13.57 2.09 -0.50
C ARG A 29 12.33 1.25 -0.83
N VAL A 30 11.13 1.81 -0.67
CA VAL A 30 9.86 1.10 -0.86
C VAL A 30 9.34 1.28 -2.29
N LEU A 31 9.38 2.51 -2.81
CA LEU A 31 8.78 2.86 -4.10
C LEU A 31 9.73 2.58 -5.28
N HIS A 32 11.05 2.58 -5.04
CA HIS A 32 12.11 2.58 -6.05
C HIS A 32 12.12 3.84 -6.93
N SER A 33 13.25 4.14 -7.57
CA SER A 33 13.41 5.33 -8.42
C SER A 33 12.53 5.33 -9.67
N THR A 34 12.07 4.16 -10.09
CA THR A 34 11.22 3.97 -11.27
C THR A 34 9.73 3.95 -10.93
N PHE A 35 9.34 4.33 -9.71
CA PHE A 35 7.94 4.34 -9.32
C PHE A 35 7.11 5.25 -10.22
N SER A 36 5.91 4.79 -10.56
CA SER A 36 4.88 5.56 -11.24
C SER A 36 3.56 5.38 -10.48
N ILE A 37 3.04 6.50 -9.96
CA ILE A 37 1.76 6.49 -9.26
C ILE A 37 0.63 6.18 -10.23
N SER A 38 0.74 6.59 -11.49
CA SER A 38 -0.26 6.29 -12.50
C SER A 38 -0.34 4.79 -12.79
N HIS A 39 0.80 4.13 -12.97
CA HIS A 39 0.86 2.68 -13.15
C HIS A 39 0.33 1.95 -11.91
N TRP A 40 0.77 2.35 -10.72
CA TRP A 40 0.33 1.76 -9.47
C TRP A 40 -1.19 1.86 -9.27
N VAL A 41 -1.79 3.02 -9.53
CA VAL A 41 -3.26 3.22 -9.43
C VAL A 41 -4.02 2.29 -10.39
N LEU A 42 -3.52 2.10 -11.61
CA LEU A 42 -4.13 1.19 -12.59
C LEU A 42 -4.02 -0.27 -12.16
N GLN A 43 -2.85 -0.69 -11.67
CA GLN A 43 -2.64 -2.05 -11.15
C GLN A 43 -3.54 -2.33 -9.94
N LEU A 44 -3.58 -1.41 -8.97
CA LEU A 44 -4.43 -1.58 -7.80
C LEU A 44 -5.92 -1.61 -8.17
N HIS A 45 -6.32 -0.85 -9.20
CA HIS A 45 -7.68 -0.94 -9.73
C HIS A 45 -7.98 -2.34 -10.27
N LYS A 46 -7.12 -2.88 -11.13
CA LYS A 46 -7.28 -4.22 -11.73
C LYS A 46 -7.36 -5.30 -10.66
N ALA A 47 -6.40 -5.30 -9.74
CA ALA A 47 -6.31 -6.24 -8.62
C ALA A 47 -7.51 -6.16 -7.68
N SER A 48 -8.14 -4.98 -7.59
CA SER A 48 -9.32 -4.81 -6.75
C SER A 48 -10.62 -5.31 -7.40
N THR A 49 -10.69 -5.64 -8.70
CA THR A 49 -11.96 -6.00 -9.37
C THR A 49 -12.55 -7.32 -8.86
N ASN A 50 -13.89 -7.48 -8.94
CA ASN A 50 -14.55 -8.70 -8.47
C ASN A 50 -14.09 -9.95 -9.24
N GLU A 51 -13.84 -9.79 -10.53
CA GLU A 51 -13.42 -10.89 -11.39
C GLU A 51 -12.00 -11.33 -11.09
N GLU A 52 -11.07 -10.37 -10.93
CA GLU A 52 -9.69 -10.68 -10.56
C GLU A 52 -9.62 -11.29 -9.16
N LEU A 53 -10.38 -10.79 -8.19
CA LEU A 53 -10.42 -11.37 -6.84
C LEU A 53 -11.01 -12.78 -6.78
N ARG A 54 -11.85 -13.16 -7.75
CA ARG A 54 -12.36 -14.54 -7.89
C ARG A 54 -11.31 -15.48 -8.49
N ARG A 55 -10.43 -14.95 -9.36
CA ARG A 55 -9.38 -15.72 -10.04
C ARG A 55 -8.09 -15.78 -9.22
N HIS A 56 -7.76 -14.70 -8.52
CA HIS A 56 -6.55 -14.48 -7.74
C HIS A 56 -6.90 -13.77 -6.43
N HIS A 57 -6.93 -14.52 -5.33
CA HIS A 57 -7.01 -13.90 -4.01
C HIS A 57 -5.68 -13.19 -3.71
N LEU A 58 -5.77 -11.91 -3.33
CA LEU A 58 -4.60 -11.16 -2.88
C LEU A 58 -3.95 -11.87 -1.69
N THR A 59 -2.66 -12.18 -1.83
CA THR A 59 -1.88 -12.77 -0.76
C THR A 59 -1.59 -11.74 0.33
N VAL A 60 -1.31 -12.20 1.54
CA VAL A 60 -0.89 -11.34 2.66
C VAL A 60 0.31 -10.47 2.27
N LYS A 61 1.27 -11.05 1.54
CA LYS A 61 2.48 -10.34 1.08
C LYS A 61 2.13 -9.18 0.15
N GLU A 62 1.23 -9.38 -0.81
CA GLU A 62 0.81 -8.33 -1.73
C GLU A 62 0.09 -7.20 -1.00
N VAL A 63 -0.82 -7.54 -0.08
CA VAL A 63 -1.56 -6.53 0.71
C VAL A 63 -0.61 -5.70 1.58
N VAL A 64 0.35 -6.35 2.26
CA VAL A 64 1.38 -5.67 3.07
C VAL A 64 2.26 -4.77 2.18
N HIS A 65 2.61 -5.24 0.98
CA HIS A 65 3.36 -4.41 0.03
C HIS A 65 2.57 -3.17 -0.40
N GLN A 66 1.26 -3.30 -0.69
CA GLN A 66 0.41 -2.15 -0.98
C GLN A 66 0.31 -1.18 0.20
N GLN A 67 0.27 -1.69 1.43
CA GLN A 67 0.30 -0.85 2.63
C GLN A 67 1.60 -0.05 2.71
N HIS A 68 2.76 -0.69 2.53
CA HIS A 68 4.04 0.02 2.54
C HIS A 68 4.13 1.10 1.46
N ILE A 69 3.62 0.84 0.24
CA ILE A 69 3.53 1.84 -0.82
C ILE A 69 2.70 3.05 -0.36
N VAL A 70 1.52 2.80 0.21
CA VAL A 70 0.62 3.87 0.68
C VAL A 70 1.25 4.67 1.83
N GLU A 71 1.95 4.01 2.74
CA GLU A 71 2.68 4.67 3.84
C GLU A 71 3.84 5.52 3.32
N ALA A 72 4.61 5.00 2.35
CA ALA A 72 5.69 5.74 1.71
C ALA A 72 5.15 6.98 0.98
N LEU A 73 4.09 6.84 0.19
CA LEU A 73 3.44 7.97 -0.47
C LEU A 73 2.90 8.98 0.56
N HIS A 74 2.25 8.51 1.63
CA HIS A 74 1.76 9.41 2.67
C HIS A 74 2.89 10.16 3.39
N SER A 75 4.06 9.54 3.57
CA SER A 75 5.23 10.19 4.19
C SER A 75 5.84 11.30 3.34
N MET A 76 5.57 11.28 2.03
CA MET A 76 6.01 12.31 1.08
C MET A 76 5.03 13.49 0.98
N LEU A 77 3.86 13.41 1.64
CA LEU A 77 2.95 14.56 1.77
C LEU A 77 3.65 15.68 2.56
N GLY A 78 3.43 16.92 2.14
CA GLY A 78 4.14 18.10 2.61
C GLY A 78 5.47 18.37 1.88
N GLY A 79 6.10 17.34 1.30
CA GLY A 79 7.35 17.46 0.52
C GLY A 79 7.18 17.39 -1.00
N CYS A 80 6.03 16.88 -1.49
CA CYS A 80 5.72 16.77 -2.91
C CYS A 80 4.39 17.48 -3.25
N PRO A 81 4.43 18.70 -3.84
CA PRO A 81 3.23 19.45 -4.22
C PRO A 81 2.30 18.70 -5.18
N GLU A 82 2.87 17.88 -6.07
CA GLU A 82 2.12 17.06 -7.01
C GLU A 82 1.31 15.95 -6.31
N LEU A 83 1.83 15.45 -5.18
CA LEU A 83 1.18 14.41 -4.38
C LEU A 83 0.08 14.97 -3.46
N GLU A 84 0.14 16.25 -3.10
CA GLU A 84 -0.88 16.91 -2.25
C GLU A 84 -2.29 16.84 -2.86
N LYS A 85 -2.39 16.84 -4.19
CA LYS A 85 -3.68 16.66 -4.90
C LYS A 85 -4.34 15.31 -4.58
N LEU A 86 -3.54 14.33 -4.18
CA LEU A 86 -3.95 12.97 -3.83
C LEU A 86 -4.00 12.75 -2.31
N ARG A 87 -3.79 13.79 -1.50
CA ARG A 87 -3.76 13.70 -0.04
C ARG A 87 -4.99 12.99 0.52
N ILE A 88 -6.19 13.46 0.19
CA ILE A 88 -7.44 12.87 0.69
C ILE A 88 -7.56 11.37 0.33
N PRO A 89 -7.47 10.96 -0.95
CA PRO A 89 -7.58 9.53 -1.26
C PRO A 89 -6.43 8.70 -0.68
N LEU A 90 -5.20 9.22 -0.57
CA LEU A 90 -4.07 8.51 0.06
C LEU A 90 -4.29 8.32 1.57
N THR A 91 -4.69 9.36 2.30
CA THR A 91 -4.98 9.26 3.74
C THR A 91 -6.13 8.27 3.99
N ASN A 92 -7.16 8.27 3.14
CA ASN A 92 -8.25 7.29 3.24
C ASN A 92 -7.75 5.87 2.97
N LEU A 93 -6.96 5.65 1.90
CA LEU A 93 -6.37 4.33 1.62
C LEU A 93 -5.51 3.84 2.78
N ARG A 94 -4.70 4.72 3.38
CA ARG A 94 -3.89 4.40 4.56
C ARG A 94 -4.76 3.90 5.72
N GLY A 95 -5.87 4.58 5.99
CA GLY A 95 -6.84 4.18 7.01
C GLY A 95 -7.49 2.82 6.71
N VAL A 96 -7.80 2.55 5.44
CA VAL A 96 -8.36 1.26 5.01
C VAL A 96 -7.34 0.14 5.18
N PHE A 97 -6.10 0.30 4.70
CA PHE A 97 -5.05 -0.72 4.83
C PHE A 97 -4.67 -1.00 6.28
N LYS A 98 -4.59 0.03 7.14
CA LYS A 98 -4.34 -0.14 8.58
C LYS A 98 -5.41 -0.99 9.28
N LYS A 99 -6.67 -0.94 8.81
CA LYS A 99 -7.77 -1.78 9.32
C LYS A 99 -7.80 -3.17 8.67
N HIS A 100 -7.18 -3.30 7.50
CA HIS A 100 -7.21 -4.51 6.67
C HIS A 100 -6.08 -5.47 7.03
N VAL A 101 -4.94 -4.96 7.53
CA VAL A 101 -3.78 -5.73 7.97
C VAL A 101 -3.68 -5.64 9.50
N ILE A 102 -3.99 -6.73 10.20
CA ILE A 102 -3.76 -6.85 11.63
C ILE A 102 -2.45 -7.61 11.83
N THR A 103 -1.49 -6.98 12.48
CA THR A 103 -0.26 -7.65 12.90
C THR A 103 -0.47 -8.13 14.33
N GLU A 104 -0.72 -9.42 14.49
CA GLU A 104 -0.85 -10.08 15.79
C GLU A 104 0.54 -10.52 16.26
N VAL A 105 0.98 -10.03 17.42
CA VAL A 105 2.19 -10.52 18.07
C VAL A 105 1.76 -11.65 19.00
N VAL A 106 2.15 -12.89 18.67
CA VAL A 106 1.82 -14.08 19.45
C VAL A 106 3.10 -14.55 20.15
N THR A 107 3.16 -14.40 21.46
CA THR A 107 4.20 -15.01 22.29
C THR A 107 3.83 -16.48 22.54
N LYS A 108 4.64 -17.42 22.05
CA LYS A 108 4.50 -18.84 22.36
C LYS A 108 5.53 -19.26 23.40
N LYS A 109 5.08 -19.92 24.47
CA LYS A 109 5.95 -20.72 25.34
C LYS A 109 6.30 -22.01 24.60
N LEU A 110 7.59 -22.31 24.47
CA LEU A 110 8.06 -23.58 23.89
C LEU A 110 7.68 -24.71 24.87
N THR A 111 6.82 -25.64 24.44
CA THR A 111 6.22 -26.67 25.31
C THR A 111 7.15 -27.85 25.63
N ASN A 112 8.43 -27.82 25.24
CA ASN A 112 9.33 -28.97 25.34
C ASN A 112 10.60 -28.72 26.17
N GLN A 113 10.50 -28.05 27.32
CA GLN A 113 11.61 -27.98 28.26
C GLN A 113 11.15 -28.06 29.71
N ASP A 114 10.77 -29.26 30.16
CA ASP A 114 10.68 -29.58 31.59
C ASP A 114 12.06 -29.55 32.31
N ASN A 115 13.16 -29.23 31.60
CA ASN A 115 14.54 -29.22 32.10
C ASN A 115 15.33 -27.93 31.80
N ALA A 116 14.69 -26.77 31.63
CA ALA A 116 15.43 -25.50 31.50
C ALA A 116 15.74 -24.90 32.88
N LEU A 117 16.96 -25.12 33.37
CA LEU A 117 17.48 -24.53 34.62
C LEU A 117 17.69 -23.00 34.57
N PHE A 118 17.49 -22.35 33.42
CA PHE A 118 17.63 -20.91 33.24
C PHE A 118 16.64 -20.35 32.19
N GLY A 119 15.74 -19.47 32.63
CA GLY A 119 14.96 -18.54 31.78
C GLY A 119 13.78 -19.14 31.00
N ASP A 120 12.58 -18.57 31.18
CA ASP A 120 11.40 -18.83 30.35
C ASP A 120 11.74 -18.49 28.87
N ASN A 121 12.10 -19.49 28.06
CA ASN A 121 12.31 -19.32 26.63
C ASN A 121 10.96 -19.12 25.92
N THR A 122 10.50 -17.87 25.85
CA THR A 122 9.34 -17.46 25.03
C THR A 122 9.78 -17.03 23.64
N GLU A 123 9.22 -17.63 22.59
CA GLU A 123 9.37 -17.13 21.23
C GLU A 123 8.27 -16.11 20.93
N THR A 124 8.66 -14.91 20.49
CA THR A 124 7.72 -13.91 19.98
C THR A 124 7.53 -14.11 18.48
N ILE A 125 6.35 -14.59 18.06
CA ILE A 125 6.01 -14.78 16.65
C ILE A 125 5.13 -13.63 16.19
N VAL A 126 5.60 -12.83 15.24
CA VAL A 126 4.79 -11.80 14.58
C VAL A 126 4.00 -12.45 13.44
N ARG A 127 2.67 -12.49 13.55
CA ARG A 127 1.76 -13.02 12.53
C ARG A 127 0.95 -11.88 11.91
N THR A 128 1.06 -11.70 10.60
CA THR A 128 0.24 -10.73 9.87
C THR A 128 -0.98 -11.43 9.29
N LYS A 129 -2.18 -11.03 9.73
CA LYS A 129 -3.46 -11.52 9.23
C LYS A 129 -4.16 -10.43 8.43
N VAL A 130 -4.63 -10.77 7.23
CA VAL A 130 -5.47 -9.89 6.42
C VAL A 130 -6.93 -10.14 6.80
N THR A 131 -7.54 -9.19 7.50
CA THR A 131 -8.99 -9.20 7.81
C THR A 131 -9.74 -8.49 6.69
N GLY A 132 -9.73 -9.10 5.51
CA GLY A 132 -10.39 -8.55 4.34
C GLY A 132 -11.90 -8.75 4.36
N THR A 133 -12.63 -7.81 4.95
CA THR A 133 -14.08 -7.74 4.73
C THR A 133 -14.36 -7.18 3.33
N TYR A 134 -15.41 -7.67 2.66
CA TYR A 134 -15.87 -7.13 1.37
C TYR A 134 -16.06 -5.59 1.37
N LYS A 135 -16.37 -5.01 2.55
CA LYS A 135 -16.46 -3.56 2.77
C LYS A 135 -15.12 -2.85 2.55
N THR A 136 -14.01 -3.39 3.05
CA THR A 136 -12.66 -2.80 2.84
C THR A 136 -12.27 -2.74 1.36
N ILE A 137 -12.54 -3.80 0.59
CA ILE A 137 -12.24 -3.84 -0.85
C ILE A 137 -13.08 -2.81 -1.63
N LYS A 138 -14.36 -2.64 -1.28
CA LYS A 138 -15.21 -1.58 -1.86
C LYS A 138 -14.66 -0.19 -1.59
N GLU A 139 -14.12 0.06 -0.40
CA GLU A 139 -13.51 1.34 -0.04
C GLU A 139 -12.19 1.58 -0.78
N VAL A 140 -11.34 0.57 -0.95
CA VAL A 140 -10.14 0.65 -1.80
C VAL A 140 -10.53 1.06 -3.22
N ARG A 141 -11.51 0.37 -3.84
CA ARG A 141 -12.01 0.72 -5.18
C ARG A 141 -12.50 2.15 -5.27
N LYS A 142 -13.26 2.61 -4.26
CA LYS A 142 -13.82 3.97 -4.24
C LYS A 142 -12.71 5.01 -4.26
N ASN A 143 -11.69 4.86 -3.42
CA ASN A 143 -10.58 5.81 -3.37
C ASN A 143 -9.71 5.74 -4.64
N ILE A 144 -9.49 4.54 -5.20
CA ILE A 144 -8.75 4.39 -6.44
C ILE A 144 -9.46 5.03 -7.64
N ARG A 145 -10.79 4.93 -7.74
CA ARG A 145 -11.55 5.68 -8.75
C ARG A 145 -11.39 7.19 -8.61
N LYS A 146 -11.29 7.72 -7.38
CA LYS A 146 -11.02 9.16 -7.16
C LYS A 146 -9.62 9.54 -7.64
N MET A 147 -8.61 8.73 -7.32
CA MET A 147 -7.23 8.97 -7.78
C MET A 147 -7.13 8.93 -9.31
N LYS A 148 -7.78 7.95 -9.96
CA LYS A 148 -7.87 7.88 -11.42
C LYS A 148 -8.42 9.18 -12.03
N ARG A 149 -9.55 9.68 -11.50
CA ARG A 149 -10.15 10.95 -11.96
C ARG A 149 -9.21 12.13 -11.78
N MET A 150 -8.54 12.24 -10.63
CA MET A 150 -7.58 13.31 -10.34
C MET A 150 -6.35 13.27 -11.25
N LEU A 151 -5.89 12.07 -11.60
CA LEU A 151 -4.74 11.85 -12.48
C LEU A 151 -5.10 11.87 -13.98
N LYS A 152 -6.41 11.91 -14.32
CA LYS A 152 -6.94 11.78 -15.69
C LYS A 152 -6.57 10.46 -16.37
N LEU A 153 -6.71 9.34 -15.63
CA LEU A 153 -6.44 7.94 -16.04
C LEU A 153 -7.71 7.12 -16.31
#